data_AF-X1RIE5-F1
#
_entry.id   AF-X1RIE5-F1
#
_cell.length_a   1.000
_cell.length_b   1.000
_cell.length_c   1.000
_cell.angle_alpha   90.00
_cell.angle_beta   90.00
_cell.angle_gamma   90.00
#
_symmetry.space_group_name_H-M   'P 1'
#
loop_
_entity.id
_entity.type
_entity.pdbx_description
1 polymer ?
#
loop_
_entity_poly.entity_id
_entity_poly.type
_entity_poly.pdbx_seq_one_letter_code
_entity_poly.pdbx_strand_id
1 'polypeptide(L)'
;MDYINQIILGHALNVLPQLPAESVSCVTCSPPYWSLRDYGVEPVIWDEDKEFYSESLKKFIPMNCKHDFGEYSSKLLHENRQNLDGGTLGNPQYRKNLHGFGSAKAGFCSKCGAWRGSLGLEPTFELYIK
;
A
#
# COMPACT_ATOMS: atom_id res chain seq x y z
N MET A 1 8.09 -27.43 13.52
CA MET A 1 8.23 -26.26 14.40
C MET A 1 6.90 -26.07 15.10
N ASP A 2 6.90 -25.89 16.41
CA ASP A 2 5.69 -25.55 17.17
C ASP A 2 5.53 -24.02 17.13
N TYR A 3 4.40 -23.54 16.63
CA TYR A 3 4.15 -22.11 16.38
C TYR A 3 3.26 -21.46 17.46
N ILE A 4 2.94 -22.21 18.51
CA ILE A 4 2.10 -21.74 19.61
C ILE A 4 2.80 -20.61 20.37
N ASN A 5 2.09 -19.49 20.55
CA ASN A 5 2.55 -18.30 21.28
C ASN A 5 3.87 -17.71 20.77
N GLN A 6 4.11 -17.78 19.45
CA GLN A 6 5.31 -17.23 18.82
C GLN A 6 5.04 -15.90 18.10
N ILE A 7 6.03 -15.00 18.13
CA ILE A 7 6.09 -13.81 17.27
C ILE A 7 7.07 -14.11 16.14
N ILE A 8 6.57 -14.20 14.93
CA ILE A 8 7.39 -14.41 13.73
C ILE A 8 7.58 -13.06 13.05
N LEU A 9 8.80 -12.53 13.11
CA LEU A 9 9.14 -11.23 12.52
C LEU A 9 9.60 -11.41 11.07
N GLY A 10 8.94 -10.72 10.13
CA GLY A 10 9.40 -10.61 8.75
C GLY A 10 8.31 -10.11 7.80
N HIS A 11 8.68 -9.95 6.53
CA HIS A 11 7.73 -9.55 5.49
C HIS A 11 6.72 -10.68 5.24
N ALA A 12 5.43 -10.38 5.30
CA ALA A 12 4.37 -11.39 5.25
C ALA A 12 4.44 -12.28 4.00
N LEU A 13 4.75 -11.71 2.82
CA LEU A 13 4.91 -12.47 1.58
C LEU A 13 6.05 -13.50 1.61
N ASN A 14 7.05 -13.30 2.48
CA ASN A 14 8.19 -14.20 2.59
C ASN A 14 7.99 -15.22 3.71
N VAL A 15 7.34 -14.82 4.81
CA VAL A 15 7.18 -15.62 6.02
C VAL A 15 5.98 -16.57 5.95
N LEU A 16 4.82 -16.07 5.49
CA LEU A 16 3.59 -16.88 5.48
C LEU A 16 3.72 -18.17 4.66
N PRO A 17 4.39 -18.21 3.49
CA PRO A 17 4.58 -19.45 2.74
C PRO A 17 5.42 -20.52 3.45
N GLN A 18 6.15 -20.15 4.52
CA GLN A 18 6.96 -21.08 5.31
C GLN A 18 6.13 -21.81 6.38
N LEU A 19 4.91 -21.33 6.66
CA LEU A 19 3.99 -21.99 7.57
C LEU A 19 3.39 -23.24 6.89
N PRO A 20 3.12 -24.33 7.64
CA PRO A 20 2.44 -25.48 7.08
C PRO A 20 1.08 -25.10 6.50
N ALA A 21 0.71 -25.70 5.37
CA ALA A 21 -0.62 -25.54 4.81
C ALA A 21 -1.70 -25.94 5.83
N GLU A 22 -2.87 -25.29 5.77
CA GLU A 22 -4.03 -25.59 6.62
C GLU A 22 -3.79 -25.50 8.14
N SER A 23 -2.76 -24.78 8.57
CA SER A 23 -2.38 -24.65 9.99
C SER A 23 -3.01 -23.45 10.72
N VAL A 24 -3.70 -22.55 10.02
CA VAL A 24 -4.28 -21.31 10.57
C VAL A 24 -5.79 -21.33 10.43
N SER A 25 -6.52 -21.26 11.56
CA SER A 25 -7.99 -21.24 11.57
C SER A 25 -8.60 -19.84 11.48
N CYS A 26 -7.85 -18.79 11.82
CA CYS A 26 -8.32 -17.41 11.82
C CYS A 26 -7.19 -16.45 11.42
N VAL A 27 -7.51 -15.47 10.58
CA VAL A 27 -6.58 -14.40 10.18
C VAL A 27 -7.17 -13.08 10.62
N THR A 28 -6.42 -12.31 11.39
CA THR A 28 -6.74 -10.92 11.72
C THR A 28 -5.63 -10.04 11.17
N CYS A 29 -5.99 -9.04 10.37
CA CYS A 29 -5.05 -8.06 9.85
C CYS A 29 -5.67 -6.66 9.92
N SER A 30 -4.79 -5.65 10.04
CA SER A 30 -5.15 -4.24 9.90
C SER A 30 -4.43 -3.71 8.67
N PRO A 31 -4.94 -3.99 7.46
CA PRO A 31 -4.29 -3.50 6.25
C PRO A 31 -4.22 -1.98 6.28
N PRO A 32 -3.21 -1.37 5.65
CA PRO A 32 -3.08 0.07 5.62
C PRO A 32 -4.25 0.67 4.84
N TYR A 33 -5.03 1.54 5.49
CA TYR A 33 -6.13 2.24 4.85
C TYR A 33 -5.65 3.44 4.03
N TRP A 34 -6.27 3.64 2.86
CA TRP A 34 -5.90 4.74 1.97
C TRP A 34 -5.88 6.10 2.66
N SER A 35 -4.76 6.80 2.47
CA SER A 35 -4.47 8.15 2.93
C SER A 35 -4.46 8.34 4.45
N LEU A 36 -4.61 7.30 5.29
CA LEU A 36 -4.72 7.50 6.73
C LEU A 36 -3.39 7.56 7.50
N ARG A 37 -2.44 6.69 7.18
CA ARG A 37 -1.23 6.49 7.99
C ARG A 37 0.00 6.19 7.14
N ASP A 38 1.13 6.63 7.65
CA ASP A 38 2.46 6.13 7.31
C ASP A 38 3.02 5.47 8.55
N TYR A 39 3.48 4.23 8.43
CA TYR A 39 4.03 3.44 9.53
C TYR A 39 5.55 3.60 9.67
N GLY A 40 6.18 4.44 8.84
CA GLY A 40 7.62 4.70 8.91
C GLY A 40 8.50 3.50 8.57
N VAL A 41 7.96 2.57 7.78
CA VAL A 41 8.68 1.40 7.27
C VAL A 41 9.33 1.72 5.93
N GLU A 42 10.34 0.95 5.54
CA GLU A 42 10.99 1.14 4.24
C GLU A 42 9.97 0.96 3.10
N PRO A 43 9.88 1.90 2.14
CA PRO A 43 8.97 1.78 1.01
C PRO A 43 9.26 0.56 0.14
N VAL A 44 8.20 -0.11 -0.30
CA VAL A 44 8.26 -1.29 -1.15
C VAL A 44 8.02 -0.88 -2.61
N ILE A 45 8.58 -1.62 -3.56
CA ILE A 45 8.29 -1.45 -4.99
C ILE A 45 7.12 -2.37 -5.35
N TRP A 46 6.12 -1.80 -6.01
CA TRP A 46 4.89 -2.45 -6.45
C TRP A 46 4.78 -2.33 -7.96
N ASP A 47 4.01 -3.23 -8.57
CA ASP A 47 3.75 -3.26 -10.01
C ASP A 47 5.02 -3.27 -10.88
N GLU A 48 6.10 -3.89 -10.38
CA GLU A 48 7.33 -4.11 -11.15
C GLU A 48 7.16 -5.18 -12.24
N ASP A 49 6.24 -6.12 -12.00
CA ASP A 49 5.94 -7.20 -12.92
C ASP A 49 5.08 -6.73 -14.09
N LYS A 50 5.43 -7.20 -15.29
CA LYS A 50 4.76 -6.83 -16.53
C LYS A 50 3.67 -7.78 -16.95
N GLU A 51 3.47 -8.90 -16.25
CA GLU A 51 2.48 -9.91 -16.65
C GLU A 51 1.08 -9.30 -16.86
N PHE A 52 0.76 -8.25 -16.11
CA PHE A 52 -0.52 -7.54 -16.18
C PHE A 52 -0.66 -6.57 -17.37
N TYR A 53 0.41 -6.23 -18.09
CA TYR A 53 0.31 -5.36 -19.28
C TYR A 53 -0.04 -6.17 -20.53
N SER A 54 -0.72 -5.53 -21.49
CA SER A 54 -0.95 -6.15 -22.80
C SER A 54 0.37 -6.41 -23.53
N GLU A 55 0.41 -7.42 -24.39
CA GLU A 55 1.59 -7.74 -25.22
C GLU A 55 2.13 -6.52 -25.98
N SER A 56 1.22 -5.66 -26.46
CA SER A 56 1.56 -4.41 -27.14
C SER A 56 2.31 -3.41 -26.25
N LEU A 57 2.06 -3.41 -24.94
CA LEU A 57 2.72 -2.54 -23.97
C LEU A 57 4.00 -3.17 -23.40
N LYS A 58 4.04 -4.50 -23.22
CA LYS A 58 5.22 -5.23 -22.68
C LYS A 58 6.52 -4.90 -23.43
N LYS A 59 6.44 -4.71 -24.76
CA LYS A 59 7.60 -4.37 -25.61
C LYS A 59 8.24 -3.00 -25.31
N PHE A 60 7.50 -2.08 -24.71
CA PHE A 60 7.97 -0.72 -24.42
C PHE A 60 8.47 -0.54 -22.99
N ILE A 61 8.14 -1.47 -22.09
CA ILE A 61 8.55 -1.43 -20.68
C ILE A 61 9.89 -2.18 -20.56
N PRO A 62 10.91 -1.68 -19.84
CA PRO A 62 12.19 -2.37 -19.67
C PRO A 62 12.09 -3.57 -18.71
N MET A 63 12.74 -4.71 -19.02
CA MET A 63 12.59 -5.99 -18.28
C MET A 63 13.39 -6.08 -16.97
N ASN A 64 14.37 -5.19 -16.80
CA ASN A 64 15.16 -5.04 -15.58
C ASN A 64 15.36 -3.54 -15.38
N CYS A 65 14.29 -2.85 -15.01
CA CYS A 65 14.32 -1.41 -14.92
C CYS A 65 15.35 -0.97 -13.88
N LYS A 66 16.36 -0.20 -14.30
CA LYS A 66 17.14 0.62 -13.37
C LYS A 66 16.27 1.81 -12.98
N HIS A 67 15.47 1.59 -11.93
CA HIS A 67 14.42 2.51 -11.54
C HIS A 67 14.93 3.93 -11.38
N ASP A 68 14.05 4.86 -11.74
CA ASP A 68 14.26 6.30 -11.62
C ASP A 68 12.94 6.89 -11.13
N PHE A 69 12.82 7.02 -9.80
CA PHE A 69 11.58 7.37 -9.14
C PHE A 69 11.41 8.88 -9.06
N GLY A 70 10.32 9.37 -9.66
CA GLY A 70 9.82 10.71 -9.38
C GLY A 70 9.02 10.69 -8.08
N GLU A 71 9.52 11.34 -7.03
CA GLU A 71 8.86 11.42 -5.73
C GLU A 71 7.72 12.46 -5.73
N TYR A 72 6.64 12.14 -5.03
CA TYR A 72 5.60 13.05 -4.62
C TYR A 72 5.31 12.89 -3.13
N SER A 73 4.68 13.90 -2.54
CA SER A 73 4.22 13.85 -1.16
C SER A 73 2.73 13.49 -1.12
N SER A 74 2.40 12.30 -0.64
CA SER A 74 1.04 11.88 -0.36
C SER A 74 0.55 12.54 0.93
N LYS A 75 -0.66 13.12 0.91
CA LYS A 75 -1.23 13.77 2.08
C LYS A 75 -1.83 12.71 3.01
N LEU A 76 -1.42 12.74 4.28
CA LEU A 76 -2.03 11.94 5.33
C LEU A 76 -3.24 12.68 5.88
N LEU A 77 -4.40 12.05 5.76
CA LEU A 77 -5.68 12.53 6.24
C LEU A 77 -5.95 11.92 7.62
N HIS A 78 -6.31 12.78 8.56
CA HIS A 78 -6.83 12.35 9.84
C HIS A 78 -8.29 12.77 9.93
N GLU A 79 -9.13 11.83 10.34
CA GLU A 79 -10.51 12.09 10.71
C GLU A 79 -10.57 12.55 12.17
N ASN A 80 -11.10 13.74 12.42
CA ASN A 80 -11.53 14.08 13.76
C ASN A 80 -12.83 13.34 14.05
N ARG A 81 -12.74 12.12 14.62
CA ARG A 81 -13.90 11.28 14.97
C ARG A 81 -14.76 11.83 16.11
N GLN A 82 -14.43 12.99 16.67
CA GLN A 82 -15.27 13.59 17.69
C GLN A 82 -16.61 13.99 17.06
N ASN A 83 -17.65 13.18 17.32
CA ASN A 83 -19.06 13.40 16.97
C ASN A 83 -19.49 13.12 15.52
N LEU A 84 -18.89 12.15 14.82
CA LEU A 84 -19.37 11.71 13.50
C LEU A 84 -19.83 10.24 13.52
N ASP A 85 -21.07 10.01 13.07
CA ASP A 85 -21.58 8.67 12.78
C ASP A 85 -21.12 8.22 11.37
N GLY A 86 -20.28 7.19 11.34
CA GLY A 86 -19.78 6.56 10.10
C GLY A 86 -18.38 7.01 9.65
N GLY A 87 -17.90 6.42 8.55
CA GLY A 87 -16.57 6.70 8.01
C GLY A 87 -16.50 8.02 7.21
N THR A 88 -15.58 8.90 7.59
CA THR A 88 -15.43 10.24 7.01
C THR A 88 -14.93 10.23 5.55
N LEU A 89 -14.04 9.28 5.22
CA LEU A 89 -13.43 9.14 3.88
C LEU A 89 -14.41 8.71 2.80
N GLY A 90 -15.37 7.84 3.13
CA GLY A 90 -16.34 7.29 2.18
C GLY A 90 -17.52 8.23 1.89
N ASN A 91 -17.77 9.21 2.75
CA ASN A 91 -18.93 10.11 2.64
C ASN A 91 -18.51 11.47 2.04
N PRO A 92 -18.97 11.84 0.83
CA PRO A 92 -18.66 13.13 0.21
C PRO A 92 -19.00 14.34 1.08
N GLN A 93 -20.05 14.27 1.91
CA GLN A 93 -20.45 15.38 2.78
C GLN A 93 -19.41 15.65 3.88
N TYR A 94 -18.70 14.62 4.34
CA TYR A 94 -17.74 14.71 5.43
C TYR A 94 -16.29 14.87 4.96
N ARG A 95 -16.00 14.68 3.67
CA ARG A 95 -14.66 14.91 3.09
C ARG A 95 -14.10 16.31 3.37
N LYS A 96 -14.97 17.34 3.44
CA LYS A 96 -14.57 18.72 3.79
C LYS A 96 -14.02 18.87 5.21
N ASN A 97 -14.32 17.92 6.09
CA ASN A 97 -13.87 17.91 7.49
C ASN A 97 -12.56 17.11 7.67
N LEU A 98 -11.97 16.57 6.60
CA LEU A 98 -10.69 15.88 6.66
C LEU A 98 -9.55 16.91 6.71
N HIS A 99 -8.75 16.82 7.78
CA HIS A 99 -7.57 17.66 7.93
C HIS A 99 -6.33 16.86 7.56
N GLY A 100 -5.39 17.51 6.87
CA GLY A 100 -4.07 16.93 6.65
C GLY A 100 -3.28 16.99 7.95
N PHE A 101 -2.77 15.86 8.43
CA PHE A 101 -1.94 15.79 9.63
C PHE A 101 -0.47 15.46 9.32
N GLY A 102 -0.15 15.16 8.06
CA GLY A 102 1.21 14.91 7.64
C GLY A 102 1.32 14.64 6.16
N SER A 103 2.52 14.32 5.73
CA SER A 103 2.81 13.88 4.38
C SER A 103 3.79 12.71 4.40
N ALA A 104 3.60 11.78 3.48
CA ALA A 104 4.51 10.66 3.28
C ALA A 104 5.04 10.67 1.85
N LYS A 105 6.27 10.19 1.65
CA LYS A 105 6.90 10.16 0.33
C LYS A 105 6.57 8.85 -0.38
N ALA A 106 6.16 8.98 -1.63
CA ALA A 106 5.97 7.86 -2.54
C ALA A 106 6.36 8.32 -3.95
N GLY A 107 6.45 7.42 -4.92
CA GLY A 107 6.87 7.81 -6.25
C GLY A 107 6.59 6.78 -7.33
N PHE A 108 6.57 7.24 -8.58
CA PHE A 108 6.48 6.37 -9.74
C PHE A 108 7.79 6.36 -10.49
N CYS A 109 8.18 5.18 -10.98
CA CYS A 109 9.31 5.05 -11.87
C CYS A 109 8.94 5.64 -13.23
N SER A 110 9.70 6.64 -13.69
CA SER A 110 9.49 7.31 -14.98
C SER A 110 9.66 6.37 -16.19
N LYS A 111 10.36 5.24 -16.00
CA LYS A 111 10.75 4.31 -17.06
C LYS A 111 9.82 3.11 -17.20
N CYS A 112 9.29 2.59 -16.09
CA CYS A 112 8.47 1.37 -16.11
C CYS A 112 7.09 1.51 -15.48
N GLY A 113 6.78 2.65 -14.84
CA GLY A 113 5.50 2.85 -14.17
C GLY A 113 5.35 2.14 -12.82
N ALA A 114 6.35 1.37 -12.38
CA ALA A 114 6.36 0.77 -11.04
C ALA A 114 6.21 1.85 -9.97
N TRP A 115 5.45 1.55 -8.92
CA TRP A 115 5.21 2.46 -7.82
C TRP A 115 6.09 2.10 -6.62
N ARG A 116 6.62 3.09 -5.91
CA ARG A 116 7.39 2.90 -4.68
C ARG A 116 6.72 3.67 -3.54
N GLY A 117 6.33 2.94 -2.51
CA GLY A 117 5.62 3.50 -1.36
C GLY A 117 5.18 2.43 -0.36
N SER A 118 4.69 2.88 0.79
CA SER A 118 3.87 2.03 1.68
C SER A 118 2.44 2.06 1.18
N LEU A 119 1.78 0.89 1.07
CA LEU A 119 0.38 0.79 0.65
C LEU A 119 -0.51 1.79 1.39
N GLY A 120 -1.48 2.36 0.69
CA GLY A 120 -2.36 3.41 1.19
C GLY A 120 -1.83 4.83 0.93
N LEU A 121 -0.60 4.99 0.43
CA LEU A 121 -0.01 6.29 0.07
C LEU A 121 -0.10 6.62 -1.43
N GLU A 122 -0.85 5.83 -2.18
CA GLU A 122 -1.13 6.04 -3.60
C GLU A 122 -1.82 7.41 -3.79
N PRO A 123 -1.56 8.12 -4.90
CA PRO A 123 -2.02 9.50 -5.06
C PRO A 123 -3.55 9.60 -5.22
N THR A 124 -4.20 8.51 -5.64
CA THR A 124 -5.65 8.42 -5.76
C THR A 124 -6.16 7.11 -5.16
N PHE A 125 -7.44 7.09 -4.79
CA PHE A 125 -8.08 5.91 -4.21
C PHE A 125 -8.17 4.75 -5.21
N GLU A 126 -8.35 5.04 -6.49
CA GLU A 126 -8.45 4.05 -7.57
C GLU A 126 -7.16 3.24 -7.73
N LEU A 127 -6.00 3.87 -7.48
CA LEU A 127 -4.72 3.18 -7.51
C LEU A 127 -4.51 2.26 -6.29
N TYR A 128 -5.16 2.56 -5.16
CA TYR A 128 -5.11 1.75 -3.94
C TYR A 128 -5.98 0.49 -4.01
N ILE A 129 -7.14 0.54 -4.68
CA ILE A 129 -8.09 -0.59 -4.77
C ILE A 129 -7.89 -1.50 -5.99
N LYS A 130 -6.78 -1.31 -6.71
CA LYS A 130 -6.51 -1.91 -8.01
C LYS A 130 -6.50 -3.45 -7.96
#